data_AF-A0A9E6UMR1-F1
#
_entry.id   AF-A0A9E6UMR1-F1
#
_cell.length_a   1.000
_cell.length_b   1.000
_cell.length_c   1.000
_cell.angle_alpha   90.00
_cell.angle_beta   90.00
_cell.angle_gamma   90.00
#
_symmetry.space_group_name_H-M   'P 1'
#
loop_
_entity.id
_entity.type
_entity.pdbx_description
1 polymer ?
#
loop_
_entity_poly.entity_id
_entity_poly.type
_entity_poly.pdbx_seq_one_letter_code
_entity_poly.pdbx_strand_id
1 'polypeptide(L)'
;MTSTTASPRFAPMTSASRAKAAPRPRRSIAVGAREALTMWRRKQAVFVDLRDWEILDQTGWIEGSLHCPPGEFANIVSPTSPLHARLFEPGKVFIFYGGPDFPPLASAKRARERS
;
A
#
# COMPACT_ATOMS: atom_id res chain seq x y z
N MET A 1 -36.21 -59.85 -9.74
CA MET A 1 -35.54 -59.66 -8.44
C MET A 1 -34.80 -58.34 -8.50
N THR A 2 -35.27 -57.39 -7.70
CA THR A 2 -34.83 -56.00 -7.60
C THR A 2 -33.56 -55.91 -6.76
N SER A 3 -32.56 -55.16 -7.23
CA SER A 3 -31.56 -54.57 -6.34
C SER A 3 -30.93 -53.33 -6.98
N THR A 4 -31.54 -52.21 -6.61
CA THR A 4 -31.02 -50.85 -6.57
C THR A 4 -29.59 -50.77 -6.05
N THR A 5 -28.71 -50.08 -6.80
CA THR A 5 -27.52 -49.43 -6.22
C THR A 5 -27.44 -48.01 -6.78
N ALA A 6 -27.68 -47.05 -5.90
CA ALA A 6 -27.63 -45.62 -6.17
C ALA A 6 -26.19 -45.14 -6.41
N SER A 7 -26.01 -44.28 -7.41
CA SER A 7 -24.75 -43.61 -7.73
C SER A 7 -24.35 -42.59 -6.64
N PRO A 8 -23.05 -42.43 -6.30
CA PRO A 8 -22.60 -41.20 -5.67
C PRO A 8 -22.42 -40.13 -6.76
N ARG A 9 -23.26 -39.07 -6.72
CA ARG A 9 -22.98 -37.81 -7.43
C ARG A 9 -21.88 -37.06 -6.65
N PHE A 10 -20.62 -37.41 -6.90
CA PHE A 10 -19.50 -36.55 -6.51
C PHE A 10 -19.29 -35.52 -7.62
N ALA A 11 -19.77 -34.29 -7.39
CA ALA A 11 -19.35 -33.16 -8.20
C ALA A 11 -17.89 -32.83 -7.84
N PRO A 12 -16.93 -32.77 -8.78
CA PRO A 12 -15.65 -32.18 -8.45
C PRO A 12 -15.89 -30.70 -8.15
N MET A 13 -15.59 -30.28 -6.91
CA MET A 13 -15.37 -28.87 -6.60
C MET A 13 -14.33 -28.35 -7.59
N THR A 14 -14.77 -27.58 -8.57
CA THR A 14 -13.88 -26.69 -9.32
C THR A 14 -13.25 -25.77 -8.29
N SER A 15 -12.01 -26.06 -7.89
CA SER A 15 -11.18 -25.07 -7.25
C SER A 15 -11.04 -23.95 -8.28
N ALA A 16 -11.82 -22.89 -8.11
CA ALA A 16 -11.60 -21.66 -8.83
C ALA A 16 -10.19 -21.23 -8.46
N SER A 17 -9.22 -21.57 -9.31
CA SER A 17 -7.87 -21.07 -9.19
C SER A 17 -8.00 -19.57 -9.37
N ARG A 18 -7.98 -18.86 -8.24
CA ARG A 18 -7.90 -17.41 -8.21
C ARG A 18 -6.71 -17.08 -9.07
N ALA A 19 -6.96 -16.53 -10.26
CA ALA A 19 -5.90 -16.13 -11.18
C ALA A 19 -4.91 -15.29 -10.36
N LYS A 20 -3.71 -15.82 -10.16
CA LYS A 20 -2.64 -15.13 -9.45
C LYS A 20 -2.26 -13.98 -10.38
N ALA A 21 -2.90 -12.83 -10.18
CA ALA A 21 -2.63 -11.63 -10.96
C ALA A 21 -1.11 -11.45 -10.99
N ALA A 22 -0.55 -11.48 -12.20
CA ALA A 22 0.88 -11.35 -12.40
C ALA A 22 1.38 -10.15 -11.60
N PRO A 23 2.49 -10.27 -10.84
CA PRO A 23 3.01 -9.14 -10.08
C PRO A 23 3.35 -8.03 -11.09
N ARG A 24 2.52 -6.98 -11.13
CA ARG A 24 2.85 -5.76 -11.87
C ARG A 24 4.22 -5.30 -11.37
N PRO A 25 5.20 -5.03 -12.24
CA PRO A 25 6.49 -4.53 -11.78
C PRO A 25 6.23 -3.22 -11.04
N ARG A 26 6.37 -3.24 -9.71
CA ARG A 26 6.19 -2.06 -8.85
C ARG A 26 7.35 -1.11 -9.14
N ARG A 27 7.21 -0.26 -10.16
CA ARG A 27 8.11 0.85 -10.43
C ARG A 27 7.72 2.00 -9.51
N SER A 28 8.65 2.47 -8.69
CA SER A 28 8.54 3.77 -8.03
C SER A 28 8.66 4.84 -9.10
N ILE A 29 7.61 5.63 -9.28
CA ILE A 29 7.55 6.71 -10.27
C ILE A 29 7.47 8.06 -9.55
N ALA A 30 7.97 9.11 -10.20
CA ALA A 30 7.66 10.46 -9.79
C ALA A 30 6.29 10.85 -10.39
N VAL A 31 5.42 11.44 -9.55
CA VAL A 31 4.11 11.95 -9.96
C VAL A 31 4.07 13.45 -9.74
N GLY A 32 3.43 14.18 -10.66
CA GLY A 32 3.21 15.61 -10.51
C GLY A 32 2.12 15.89 -9.47
N ALA A 33 2.16 17.07 -8.84
CA ALA A 33 1.21 17.46 -7.78
C ALA A 33 -0.27 17.36 -8.22
N ARG A 34 -0.60 17.77 -9.46
CA ARG A 34 -1.98 17.69 -9.99
C ARG A 34 -2.47 16.25 -10.15
N GLU A 35 -1.58 15.36 -10.58
CA GLU A 35 -1.87 13.94 -10.73
C GLU A 35 -2.07 13.28 -9.36
N ALA A 36 -1.15 13.54 -8.42
CA ALA A 36 -1.25 13.07 -7.05
C ALA A 36 -2.56 13.50 -6.38
N LEU A 37 -2.95 14.77 -6.54
CA LEU A 37 -4.23 15.29 -6.04
C LEU A 37 -5.43 14.58 -6.68
N THR A 38 -5.36 14.26 -7.97
CA THR A 38 -6.42 13.52 -8.67
C THR A 38 -6.56 12.10 -8.13
N MET A 39 -5.45 11.41 -7.88
CA MET A 39 -5.44 10.07 -7.28
C MET A 39 -6.02 10.08 -5.85
N TRP A 40 -5.64 11.08 -5.06
CA TRP A 40 -6.16 11.26 -3.70
C TRP A 40 -7.67 11.55 -3.68
N ARG A 41 -8.15 12.46 -4.54
CA ARG A 41 -9.59 12.76 -4.69
C ARG A 41 -10.40 11.52 -5.08
N ARG A 42 -9.82 10.61 -5.87
CA ARG A 42 -10.43 9.32 -6.26
C ARG A 42 -10.32 8.25 -5.17
N LYS A 43 -9.78 8.57 -3.98
CA LYS A 43 -9.52 7.64 -2.86
C LYS A 43 -8.59 6.47 -3.22
N GLN A 44 -7.79 6.64 -4.27
CA GLN A 44 -6.85 5.63 -4.76
C GLN A 44 -5.46 5.79 -4.12
N ALA A 45 -5.16 6.97 -3.57
CA ALA A 45 -3.87 7.27 -2.99
C ALA A 45 -3.96 7.81 -1.57
N VAL A 46 -2.91 7.52 -0.80
CA VAL A 46 -2.65 8.07 0.54
C VAL A 46 -1.36 8.86 0.48
N PHE A 47 -1.39 10.07 1.02
CA PHE A 47 -0.20 10.91 1.16
C PHE A 47 0.58 10.51 2.41
N VAL A 48 1.90 10.38 2.31
CA VAL A 48 2.79 10.06 3.40
C VAL A 48 3.82 11.19 3.54
N ASP A 49 3.78 11.88 4.67
CA ASP A 49 4.68 12.99 5.01
C ASP A 49 5.93 12.46 5.72
N LEU A 50 7.09 12.66 5.11
CA LEU A 50 8.38 12.22 5.63
C LEU A 50 9.15 13.32 6.39
N ARG A 51 8.55 14.50 6.57
CA ARG A 51 9.17 15.61 7.30
C ARG A 51 9.17 15.33 8.80
N ASP A 52 10.00 16.04 9.55
CA ASP A 52 9.94 16.03 11.02
C ASP A 52 8.86 17.00 11.55
N TRP A 53 8.46 16.81 12.81
CA TRP A 53 7.36 17.55 13.45
C TRP A 53 7.63 19.05 13.50
N GLU A 54 8.89 19.49 13.64
CA GLU A 54 9.24 20.91 13.68
C GLU A 54 8.84 21.65 12.39
N ILE A 55 8.98 20.97 11.24
CA ILE A 55 8.62 21.54 9.94
C ILE A 55 7.10 21.55 9.76
N LEU A 56 6.41 20.54 10.28
CA LEU A 56 4.97 20.43 10.23
C LEU A 56 4.28 21.52 11.05
N ASP A 57 4.78 21.81 12.24
CA ASP A 57 4.25 22.90 13.07
C ASP A 57 4.41 24.27 12.39
N GLN A 58 5.48 24.45 11.61
CA GLN A 58 5.74 25.72 10.92
C GLN A 58 4.99 25.87 9.59
N THR A 59 4.87 24.79 8.82
CA THR A 59 4.38 24.84 7.42
C THR A 59 3.00 24.21 7.22
N GLY A 60 2.49 23.51 8.24
CA GLY A 60 1.28 22.71 8.17
C GLY A 60 1.47 21.38 7.44
N TRP A 61 0.36 20.66 7.26
CA TRP A 61 0.29 19.36 6.60
C TRP A 61 -0.87 19.27 5.61
N ILE A 62 -0.81 18.26 4.74
CA ILE A 62 -1.92 17.91 3.86
C ILE A 62 -2.96 17.16 4.68
N GLU A 63 -4.20 17.63 4.70
CA GLU A 63 -5.29 16.98 5.42
C GLU A 63 -5.44 15.50 5.00
N GLY A 64 -5.48 14.59 5.98
CA GLY A 64 -5.56 13.15 5.74
C GLY A 64 -4.25 12.52 5.27
N SER A 65 -3.13 13.23 5.30
CA SER A 65 -1.81 12.62 5.15
C SER A 65 -1.40 11.86 6.40
N LEU A 66 -0.60 10.81 6.20
CA LEU A 66 0.02 10.05 7.26
C LEU A 66 1.39 10.64 7.53
N HIS A 67 1.62 11.12 8.75
CA HIS A 67 2.94 11.56 9.18
C HIS A 67 3.81 10.35 9.52
N CYS A 68 5.00 10.29 8.95
CA CYS A 68 5.92 9.18 9.05
C CYS A 68 7.36 9.74 8.99
N PRO A 69 7.86 10.34 10.09
CA PRO A 69 9.18 10.94 10.12
C PRO A 69 10.26 9.88 9.87
N PRO A 70 11.47 10.27 9.43
CA PRO A 70 12.50 9.35 8.97
C PRO A 70 12.89 8.23 9.94
N GLY A 71 12.95 8.54 11.24
CA GLY A 71 13.27 7.58 12.29
C GLY A 71 12.20 6.50 12.45
N GLU A 72 10.93 6.87 12.31
CA GLU A 72 9.81 5.93 12.38
C GLU A 72 9.56 5.21 11.05
N PHE A 73 9.84 5.85 9.92
CA PHE A 73 9.63 5.30 8.59
C PHE A 73 10.28 3.93 8.42
N ALA A 74 11.51 3.76 8.91
CA ALA A 74 12.22 2.48 8.82
C ALA A 74 11.48 1.31 9.51
N ASN A 75 10.74 1.61 10.57
CA ASN A 75 9.97 0.65 11.35
C ASN A 75 8.54 0.49 10.82
N ILE A 76 7.87 1.61 10.51
CA ILE A 76 6.50 1.65 10.00
C ILE A 76 6.39 0.96 8.64
N VAL A 77 7.42 1.02 7.80
CA VAL A 77 7.41 0.40 6.48
C VAL A 77 7.68 -1.11 6.51
N SER A 78 8.04 -1.66 7.67
CA SER A 78 8.24 -3.10 7.85
C SER A 78 6.89 -3.80 8.04
N PRO A 79 6.56 -4.87 7.28
CA PRO A 79 5.28 -5.59 7.37
C PRO A 79 5.09 -6.29 8.71
N THR A 80 6.19 -6.53 9.44
CA THR A 80 6.17 -7.08 10.79
C THR A 80 5.73 -6.05 11.84
N SER A 81 5.69 -4.76 11.50
CA SER A 81 5.28 -3.70 12.41
C SER A 81 3.76 -3.66 12.54
N PRO A 82 3.21 -3.60 13.77
CA PRO A 82 1.77 -3.38 13.98
C PRO A 82 1.27 -2.07 13.36
N LEU A 83 2.14 -1.07 13.23
CA LEU A 83 1.82 0.20 12.59
C LEU A 83 1.67 0.07 11.07
N HIS A 84 2.40 -0.84 10.44
CA HIS A 84 2.30 -1.07 8.99
C HIS A 84 0.89 -1.51 8.60
N ALA A 85 0.33 -2.49 9.31
CA ALA A 85 -1.01 -3.02 9.05
C ALA A 85 -2.12 -1.99 9.30
N ARG A 86 -1.89 -1.00 10.16
CA ARG A 86 -2.84 0.07 10.47
C ARG A 86 -2.77 1.23 9.47
N LEU A 87 -1.57 1.53 8.95
CA LEU A 87 -1.31 2.70 8.12
C LEU A 87 -1.38 2.39 6.62
N PHE A 88 -1.00 1.18 6.21
CA PHE A 88 -0.97 0.78 4.81
C PHE A 88 -2.16 -0.12 4.47
N GLU A 89 -3.15 0.46 3.80
CA GLU A 89 -4.28 -0.30 3.25
C GLU A 89 -3.87 -1.00 1.94
N PRO A 90 -4.05 -2.32 1.82
CA PRO A 90 -3.69 -3.06 0.62
C PRO A 90 -4.52 -2.58 -0.59
N GLY A 91 -3.83 -2.28 -1.69
CA GLY A 91 -4.46 -1.85 -2.94
C GLY A 91 -4.49 -0.34 -3.17
N LYS A 92 -4.04 0.47 -2.19
CA LYS A 92 -3.83 1.91 -2.38
C LYS A 92 -2.43 2.25 -2.86
N VAL A 93 -2.31 3.39 -3.52
CA VAL A 93 -1.03 4.00 -3.93
C VAL A 93 -0.53 4.89 -2.81
N PHE A 94 0.72 4.72 -2.39
CA PHE A 94 1.34 5.56 -1.38
C PHE A 94 2.20 6.62 -2.04
N ILE A 95 1.87 7.88 -1.81
CA ILE A 95 2.58 9.03 -2.38
C ILE A 95 3.40 9.66 -1.27
N PHE A 96 4.71 9.45 -1.33
CA PHE A 96 5.66 10.03 -0.40
C PHE A 96 5.98 11.46 -0.81
N TYR A 97 5.98 12.38 0.16
CA TYR A 97 6.50 13.72 0.01
C TYR A 97 7.30 14.08 1.28
N GLY A 98 8.31 14.94 1.14
CA GLY A 98 9.27 15.15 2.21
C GLY A 98 10.12 16.39 2.01
N GLY A 99 10.95 16.67 3.00
CA GLY A 99 11.95 17.73 3.01
C GLY A 99 13.28 17.31 2.35
N PRO A 100 14.25 18.24 2.26
CA PRO A 100 15.53 18.02 1.58
C PRO A 100 16.32 16.82 2.14
N ASP A 101 16.16 16.51 3.42
CA ASP A 101 16.92 15.48 4.11
C ASP A 101 16.47 14.05 3.78
N PHE A 102 15.24 13.88 3.29
CA PHE A 102 14.65 12.57 2.97
C PHE A 102 14.05 12.52 1.57
N PRO A 103 14.83 12.08 0.55
CA PRO A 103 14.39 12.04 -0.84
C PRO A 103 13.17 11.11 -1.01
N PRO A 104 12.01 11.62 -1.51
CA PRO A 104 10.79 10.82 -1.64
C PRO A 104 10.95 9.56 -2.48
N LEU A 105 11.78 9.62 -3.53
CA LEU A 105 12.05 8.48 -4.41
C LEU A 105 12.83 7.37 -3.69
N ALA A 106 13.77 7.72 -2.81
CA ALA A 106 14.53 6.76 -2.02
C ALA A 106 13.62 6.06 -1.01
N SER A 107 12.73 6.81 -0.36
CA SER A 107 11.72 6.27 0.55
C SER A 107 10.75 5.33 -0.17
N ALA A 108 10.27 5.70 -1.37
CA ALA A 108 9.41 4.82 -2.17
C ALA A 108 10.10 3.49 -2.54
N LYS A 109 11.40 3.51 -2.87
CA LYS A 109 12.18 2.30 -3.12
C LYS A 109 12.32 1.45 -1.86
N ARG A 110 12.67 2.06 -0.73
CA ARG A 110 12.84 1.39 0.56
C ARG A 110 11.54 0.77 1.06
N ALA A 111 10.41 1.46 0.83
CA ALA A 111 9.10 0.92 1.12
C ALA A 111 8.87 -0.36 0.33
N ARG A 112 9.07 -0.32 -0.99
CA ARG A 112 8.90 -1.49 -1.85
C ARG A 112 9.79 -2.68 -1.47
N GLU A 113 11.03 -2.43 -1.06
CA GLU A 113 11.97 -3.50 -0.66
C GLU A 113 11.55 -4.20 0.64
N ARG A 114 10.77 -3.51 1.47
CA ARG A 114 10.34 -4.01 2.77
C ARG A 114 8.88 -4.47 2.80
N SER A 115 8.03 -4.02 1.86
CA SER A 115 6.57 -4.30 1.78
C SER A 115 6.21 -5.70 1.29
#